data_AF-A0A0J7MTM6-F1
#
_entry.id   AF-A0A0J7MTM6-F1
#
_cell.length_a   1.000
_cell.length_b   1.000
_cell.length_c   1.000
_cell.angle_alpha   90.00
_cell.angle_beta   90.00
_cell.angle_gamma   90.00
#
_symmetry.space_group_name_H-M   'P 1'
#
loop_
_entity.id
_entity.type
_entity.pdbx_description
1 polymer ?
#
loop_
_entity_poly.entity_id
_entity_poly.type
_entity_poly.pdbx_seq_one_letter_code
_entity_poly.pdbx_strand_id
1 'polypeptide(L)'
;MASMDAPGNRNLLDVVNLAPYCLKIHGQYHHLTSTAMRPADEQAPRFAQLYFLDTEEAINHSMNNEANQKCDPALMKDLSCFIIQCNEFAKIFKMMRQVEQDLNPRGNEVINLILSF
;
A
#
# COMPACT_ATOMS: atom_id res chain seq x y z
N MET A 1 -12.40 22.76 16.06
CA MET A 1 -11.01 22.29 16.22
C MET A 1 -11.08 21.00 17.02
N ALA A 2 -10.91 19.85 16.36
CA ALA A 2 -10.93 18.56 17.06
C ALA A 2 -9.58 18.39 17.78
N SER A 3 -9.62 18.38 19.12
CA SER A 3 -8.49 18.01 19.96
C SER A 3 -8.17 16.54 19.67
N MET A 4 -7.05 16.28 19.00
CA MET A 4 -6.46 14.94 18.98
C MET A 4 -5.72 14.78 20.30
N ASP A 5 -6.43 14.32 21.33
CA ASP A 5 -5.78 13.81 22.52
C ASP A 5 -4.81 12.71 22.10
N ALA A 6 -3.56 12.80 22.58
CA ALA A 6 -2.54 11.81 22.29
C ALA A 6 -3.10 10.43 22.67
N PRO A 7 -3.08 9.44 21.76
CA PRO A 7 -3.56 8.11 22.09
C PRO A 7 -2.69 7.60 23.24
N GLY A 8 -3.31 7.46 24.41
CA GLY A 8 -2.67 6.82 25.57
C GLY A 8 -2.11 5.47 25.15
N ASN A 9 -1.06 5.02 25.84
CA ASN A 9 -0.32 3.77 25.62
C ASN A 9 -1.26 2.55 25.54
N ARG A 10 -1.89 2.34 24.39
CA ARG A 10 -2.71 1.19 24.04
C ARG A 10 -1.82 0.24 23.28
N ASN A 11 -1.99 -1.06 23.52
CA ASN A 11 -1.28 -2.07 22.76
C ASN A 11 -1.59 -1.89 21.28
N LEU A 12 -0.54 -1.83 20.45
CA LEU A 12 -0.63 -1.49 19.02
C LEU A 12 -1.54 -2.47 18.25
N LEU A 13 -1.70 -3.68 18.78
CA LEU A 13 -2.49 -4.78 18.23
C LEU A 13 -3.98 -4.73 18.60
N ASP A 14 -4.35 -3.93 19.61
CA ASP A 14 -5.72 -3.90 20.16
C ASP A 14 -6.59 -2.79 19.54
N VAL A 15 -6.02 -1.96 18.67
CA VAL A 15 -6.74 -0.84 18.06
C VAL A 15 -7.36 -1.28 16.74
N VAL A 16 -8.64 -1.66 16.78
CA VAL A 16 -9.47 -1.84 15.58
C VAL A 16 -9.87 -0.46 15.05
N ASN A 17 -9.01 0.16 14.25
CA ASN A 17 -9.35 1.37 13.49
C ASN A 17 -9.60 0.99 12.03
N LEU A 18 -10.60 1.60 11.39
CA LEU A 18 -10.88 1.42 9.95
C LEU A 18 -9.79 2.01 9.04
N ALA A 19 -8.79 2.70 9.61
CA ALA A 19 -7.67 3.30 8.88
C ALA A 19 -6.32 2.79 9.43
N PRO A 20 -5.27 2.69 8.57
CA PRO A 20 -3.93 2.29 8.99
C PRO A 20 -3.39 3.19 10.11
N TYR A 21 -2.85 2.58 11.16
CA TYR A 21 -2.34 3.33 12.32
C TYR A 21 -1.05 4.09 11.95
N CYS A 22 -0.93 5.34 12.43
CA CYS A 22 0.22 6.20 12.21
C CYS A 22 0.89 6.53 13.56
N LEU A 23 2.18 6.27 13.69
CA LEU A 23 2.98 6.60 14.87
C LEU A 23 3.88 7.79 14.55
N LYS A 24 3.97 8.78 15.44
CA LYS A 24 4.91 9.90 15.29
C LYS A 24 6.10 9.73 16.23
N ILE A 25 7.28 9.42 15.71
CA ILE A 25 8.51 9.26 16.49
C ILE A 25 9.47 10.40 16.13
N HIS A 26 9.94 11.16 17.13
CA HIS A 26 10.87 12.30 16.95
C HIS A 26 10.46 13.31 15.85
N GLY A 27 9.16 13.47 15.58
CA GLY A 27 8.65 14.39 14.56
C GLY A 27 8.35 13.77 13.20
N GLN A 28 8.82 12.54 12.93
CA GLN A 28 8.55 11.79 11.69
C GLN A 28 7.33 10.89 11.83
N TYR A 29 6.55 10.77 10.75
CA TYR A 29 5.38 9.90 10.72
C TYR A 29 5.77 8.52 10.19
N HIS A 30 5.39 7.51 10.95
CA HIS A 30 5.57 6.11 10.63
C HIS A 30 4.20 5.46 10.43
N HIS A 31 3.93 4.91 9.26
CA HIS A 31 2.69 4.19 9.01
C HIS A 31 2.92 2.71 9.22
N LEU A 32 2.11 2.12 10.09
CA LEU A 32 2.07 0.68 10.26
C LEU A 32 1.20 0.10 9.15
N THR A 33 1.80 -0.72 8.32
CA THR A 33 1.11 -1.56 7.33
C THR A 33 1.52 -3.01 7.52
N SER A 34 1.05 -3.92 6.66
CA SER A 34 1.30 -5.35 6.78
C SER A 34 1.44 -6.00 5.40
N THR A 35 1.98 -7.22 5.35
CA THR A 35 1.96 -8.11 4.18
C THR A 35 0.55 -8.39 3.64
N ALA A 36 -0.51 -8.05 4.40
CA ALA A 36 -1.89 -7.92 3.90
C ALA A 36 -2.07 -6.89 2.75
N MET A 37 -1.01 -6.16 2.37
CA MET A 37 -0.92 -5.43 1.11
C MET A 37 -0.89 -6.35 -0.12
N ARG A 38 -0.54 -7.63 0.04
CA ARG A 38 -0.79 -8.61 -1.01
C ARG A 38 -2.30 -8.73 -1.22
N PRO A 39 -2.77 -8.69 -2.47
CA PRO A 39 -4.14 -9.09 -2.78
C PRO A 39 -4.35 -10.51 -2.25
N ALA A 40 -5.47 -10.74 -1.56
CA ALA A 40 -5.86 -12.09 -1.19
C ALA A 40 -6.08 -12.92 -2.46
N ASP A 41 -5.91 -14.24 -2.34
CA ASP A 41 -6.22 -15.15 -3.46
C ASP A 41 -7.63 -14.86 -3.99
N GLU A 42 -7.73 -14.75 -5.31
CA GLU A 42 -8.96 -14.44 -6.05
C GLU A 42 -9.51 -13.00 -5.88
N GLN A 43 -8.86 -12.15 -5.07
CA GLN A 43 -9.27 -10.76 -4.89
C GLN A 43 -8.44 -9.81 -5.75
N ALA A 44 -9.11 -8.94 -6.50
CA ALA A 44 -8.42 -7.92 -7.29
C ALA A 44 -7.72 -6.89 -6.37
N PRO A 45 -6.44 -6.53 -6.63
CA PRO A 45 -5.73 -5.46 -5.94
C PRO A 45 -6.49 -4.13 -6.04
N ARG A 46 -6.49 -3.34 -4.97
CA ARG A 46 -7.10 -2.00 -4.95
C ARG A 46 -6.19 -0.95 -4.35
N PHE A 47 -6.31 0.28 -4.86
CA PHE A 47 -5.63 1.47 -4.32
C PHE A 47 -4.12 1.25 -4.17
N ALA A 48 -3.57 1.36 -2.95
CA ALA A 48 -2.16 1.21 -2.68
C ALA A 48 -1.60 -0.19 -3.02
N GLN A 49 -2.43 -1.23 -2.98
CA GLN A 49 -2.03 -2.60 -3.32
C GLN A 49 -1.57 -2.69 -4.78
N LEU A 50 -2.06 -1.81 -5.68
CA LEU A 50 -1.62 -1.78 -7.08
C LEU A 50 -0.14 -1.41 -7.20
N TYR A 51 0.38 -0.54 -6.34
CA TYR A 51 1.81 -0.18 -6.32
C TYR A 51 2.68 -1.25 -5.65
N PHE A 52 2.04 -2.24 -5.02
CA PHE A 52 2.69 -3.42 -4.46
C PHE A 52 2.89 -4.53 -5.49
N LEU A 53 2.31 -4.41 -6.69
CA LEU A 53 2.45 -5.37 -7.79
C LEU A 53 3.51 -4.90 -8.80
N ASP A 54 3.83 -5.76 -9.76
CA ASP A 54 4.61 -5.32 -10.91
C ASP A 54 3.83 -4.28 -11.70
N THR A 55 4.53 -3.32 -12.31
CA THR A 55 3.87 -2.20 -13.00
C THR A 55 2.92 -2.68 -14.09
N GLU A 56 3.29 -3.73 -14.84
CA GLU A 56 2.45 -4.32 -15.88
C GLU A 56 1.24 -5.05 -15.29
N GLU A 57 1.44 -5.80 -14.21
CA GLU A 57 0.37 -6.50 -13.49
C GLU A 57 -0.65 -5.52 -12.91
N ALA A 58 -0.18 -4.42 -12.31
CA ALA A 58 -1.01 -3.34 -11.79
C ALA A 58 -1.86 -2.67 -12.88
N ILE A 59 -1.28 -2.45 -14.06
CA ILE A 59 -1.99 -1.90 -15.23
C ILE A 59 -3.06 -2.88 -15.69
N ASN A 60 -2.73 -4.18 -15.81
CA ASN A 60 -3.68 -5.21 -16.22
C ASN A 60 -4.87 -5.30 -15.26
N HIS A 61 -4.61 -5.31 -13.95
CA HIS A 61 -5.68 -5.27 -12.95
C HIS A 61 -6.51 -3.98 -13.03
N SER A 62 -5.87 -2.84 -13.29
CA SER A 62 -6.57 -1.57 -13.45
C SER A 62 -7.47 -1.58 -14.68
N MET A 63 -7.02 -2.15 -15.81
CA MET A 63 -7.80 -2.25 -17.04
C MET A 63 -8.93 -3.29 -16.97
N ASN A 64 -8.74 -4.36 -16.19
CA ASN A 64 -9.76 -5.38 -15.96
C ASN A 64 -10.88 -4.91 -15.02
N ASN A 65 -10.72 -3.76 -14.36
CA ASN A 65 -11.77 -3.18 -13.55
C ASN A 65 -12.91 -2.67 -14.43
N GLU A 66 -14.15 -3.07 -14.13
CA GLU A 66 -15.35 -2.66 -14.88
C GLU A 66 -15.47 -1.13 -15.01
N ALA A 67 -15.04 -0.39 -13.99
CA ALA A 67 -15.04 1.07 -14.00
C ALA A 67 -14.12 1.68 -15.09
N ASN A 68 -13.13 0.92 -15.56
CA ASN A 68 -12.10 1.36 -16.50
C ASN A 68 -12.25 0.73 -17.89
N GLN A 69 -13.35 0.01 -18.19
CA GLN A 69 -13.55 -0.65 -19.50
C GLN A 69 -13.48 0.30 -20.70
N LYS A 70 -13.76 1.58 -20.50
CA LYS A 70 -13.72 2.62 -21.55
C LYS A 70 -12.39 3.37 -21.60
N CYS A 71 -11.45 3.07 -20.72
CA CYS A 71 -10.15 3.72 -20.67
C CYS A 71 -9.27 3.22 -21.82
N ASP A 72 -8.48 4.12 -22.39
CA ASP A 72 -7.47 3.76 -23.38
C ASP A 72 -6.28 3.05 -22.68
N PRO A 73 -5.89 1.83 -23.12
CA PRO A 73 -4.82 1.08 -22.47
C PRO A 73 -3.45 1.76 -22.54
N ALA A 74 -3.15 2.45 -23.64
CA ALA A 74 -1.86 3.13 -23.81
C ALA A 74 -1.77 4.34 -22.87
N LEU A 75 -2.83 5.14 -22.79
CA LEU A 75 -2.92 6.26 -21.85
C LEU A 75 -2.85 5.79 -20.40
N MET A 76 -3.53 4.69 -20.05
CA MET A 76 -3.46 4.12 -18.70
C MET A 76 -2.04 3.72 -18.33
N LYS A 77 -1.31 3.12 -19.26
CA LYS A 77 0.10 2.75 -19.07
C LYS A 77 0.97 3.99 -18.86
N ASP A 78 0.82 5.00 -19.71
CA ASP A 78 1.59 6.24 -19.61
C ASP A 78 1.34 6.95 -18.27
N LEU A 79 0.08 7.05 -17.85
CA LEU A 79 -0.30 7.62 -16.56
C LEU A 79 0.28 6.81 -15.39
N SER A 80 0.21 5.48 -15.45
CA SER A 80 0.75 4.61 -14.39
C SER A 80 2.27 4.79 -14.25
N CYS A 81 2.99 4.83 -15.38
CA CYS A 81 4.42 5.10 -15.40
C CYS A 81 4.74 6.50 -14.84
N PHE A 82 4.00 7.52 -15.27
CA PHE A 82 4.17 8.90 -14.79
C PHE A 82 3.96 9.00 -13.27
N ILE A 83 2.90 8.38 -12.73
CA ILE A 83 2.64 8.36 -11.29
C ILE A 83 3.79 7.71 -10.55
N ILE A 84 4.29 6.55 -10.98
CA ILE A 84 5.41 5.86 -10.32
C ILE A 84 6.68 6.71 -10.34
N GLN A 85 6.91 7.46 -11.42
CA GLN A 85 8.09 8.32 -11.54
C GLN A 85 8.03 9.57 -10.64
N CYS A 86 6.85 10.18 -10.52
CA CYS A 86 6.69 11.45 -9.81
C CYS A 86 6.24 11.29 -8.35
N ASN A 87 5.53 10.22 -8.01
CA ASN A 87 4.98 10.00 -6.68
C ASN A 87 5.95 9.19 -5.80
N GLU A 88 6.53 9.84 -4.80
CA GLU A 88 7.44 9.21 -3.84
C GLU A 88 6.78 8.06 -3.07
N PHE A 89 5.50 8.17 -2.72
CA PHE A 89 4.77 7.09 -2.06
C PHE A 89 4.70 5.84 -2.93
N ALA A 90 4.42 6.00 -4.24
CA ALA A 90 4.38 4.87 -5.17
C ALA A 90 5.73 4.13 -5.24
N LYS A 91 6.85 4.87 -5.19
CA LYS A 91 8.20 4.28 -5.13
C LYS A 91 8.41 3.52 -3.82
N ILE A 92 7.99 4.08 -2.70
CA ILE A 92 8.12 3.43 -1.39
C ILE A 92 7.32 2.12 -1.35
N PHE A 93 6.08 2.09 -1.85
CA PHE A 93 5.29 0.86 -1.93
C PHE A 93 5.96 -0.21 -2.81
N LYS A 94 6.59 0.20 -3.92
CA LYS A 94 7.37 -0.72 -4.77
C LYS A 94 8.60 -1.29 -4.05
N MET A 95 9.34 -0.46 -3.33
CA MET A 95 10.48 -0.92 -2.51
C MET A 95 10.03 -1.83 -1.38
N MET A 96 8.89 -1.53 -0.76
CA MET A 96 8.33 -2.37 0.30
C MET A 96 8.02 -3.78 -0.18
N ARG A 97 7.59 -3.97 -1.44
CA ARG A 97 7.40 -5.32 -2.01
C ARG A 97 8.67 -6.15 -1.94
N GLN A 98 9.83 -5.55 -2.21
CA GLN A 98 11.12 -6.25 -2.13
C GLN A 98 11.42 -6.69 -0.67
N VAL A 99 11.24 -5.77 0.28
CA VAL A 99 11.38 -6.07 1.72
C VAL A 99 10.41 -7.18 2.14
N GLU A 100 9.19 -7.16 1.62
CA GLU A 100 8.18 -8.15 1.93
C GLU A 100 8.50 -9.54 1.37
N GLN A 101 9.05 -9.61 0.16
CA GLN A 101 9.52 -10.86 -0.44
C GLN A 101 10.68 -11.47 0.37
N ASP A 102 11.57 -10.64 0.91
CA ASP A 102 12.68 -11.10 1.75
C ASP A 102 12.20 -11.61 3.11
N LEU A 103 11.23 -10.92 3.73
CA LEU A 103 10.72 -11.26 5.05
C LEU A 103 9.69 -12.40 5.03
N ASN A 104 8.92 -12.55 3.96
CA ASN A 104 7.83 -13.51 3.82
C ASN A 104 7.87 -14.23 2.45
N PRO A 105 8.94 -14.97 2.13
CA PRO A 105 9.12 -15.56 0.80
C PRO A 105 8.02 -16.56 0.42
N ARG A 106 7.34 -17.15 1.43
CA ARG A 106 6.26 -18.13 1.25
C ARG A 106 4.87 -17.51 1.22
N GLY A 107 4.70 -16.27 1.66
CA GLY A 107 3.40 -15.60 1.66
C GLY A 107 2.41 -16.05 2.71
N ASN A 108 2.83 -16.87 3.66
CA ASN A 108 1.96 -17.44 4.68
C ASN A 108 2.05 -16.71 6.02
N GLU A 109 2.89 -15.68 6.13
CA GLU A 109 3.06 -14.89 7.34
C GLU A 109 2.49 -13.48 7.19
N VAL A 110 1.85 -12.99 8.25
CA VAL A 110 1.35 -11.61 8.34
C VAL A 110 2.38 -10.78 9.09
N ILE A 111 3.32 -10.17 8.37
CA ILE A 111 4.43 -9.39 8.95
C ILE A 111 4.07 -7.90 8.89
N ASN A 112 4.27 -7.21 10.02
CA ASN A 112 4.11 -5.77 10.08
C ASN A 112 5.27 -5.07 9.38
N LEU A 113 4.95 -4.15 8.48
CA LEU A 113 5.91 -3.33 7.75
C LEU A 113 5.72 -1.88 8.18
N ILE A 114 6.83 -1.17 8.41
CA ILE A 114 6.80 0.24 8.83
C ILE A 114 7.25 1.10 7.65
N LEU A 115 6.37 1.98 7.21
CA LEU A 115 6.69 3.07 6.28
C LEU A 115 7.12 4.28 7.09
N SER A 116 8.22 4.91 6.71
CA SER A 116 8.63 6.18 7.31
C SER A 116 8.64 7.24 6.19
N PHE A 117 8.00 8.39 6.46
CA PHE A 117 7.94 9.54 5.55
C PHE A 117 8.61 10.76 6.17
#